data_AF-A0A7J4V274-F1
#
_entry.id   AF-A0A7J4V274-F1
#
_cell.length_a   1.000
_cell.length_b   1.000
_cell.length_c   1.000
_cell.angle_alpha   90.00
_cell.angle_beta   90.00
_cell.angle_gamma   90.00
#
_symmetry.space_group_name_H-M   'P 1'
#
loop_
_entity.id
_entity.type
_entity.pdbx_description
1 polymer ?
#
loop_
_entity_poly.entity_id
_entity_poly.type
_entity_poly.pdbx_seq_one_letter_code
_entity_poly.pdbx_strand_id
1 'polypeptide(L)'
;MRPGNVYLVEERRPKVSYELFEHALSSGCAGLVITRDFPKKLLTEKELDSCRMVWLTNLVGEGRINPTAIGILMSQVRAFIESQKRTAIIVDGLEYMVSLNTYDRMLQFMHQLRDMVVTNDCVLIVPVDPRTMSEREIALLERNLEVVLPRPESEAGEDHILSSTPGEIRLLDVGPR
;
A
#
# COMPACT_ATOMS: atom_id res chain seq x y z
N MET A 1 0.40 11.18 4.78
CA MET A 1 0.81 10.99 3.36
C MET A 1 0.57 12.27 2.57
N ARG A 2 1.36 12.54 1.53
CA ARG A 2 1.25 13.76 0.71
C ARG A 2 0.32 13.51 -0.50
N PRO A 3 -0.66 14.38 -0.76
CA PRO A 3 -1.43 14.34 -2.01
C PRO A 3 -0.51 14.47 -3.23
N GLY A 4 -0.85 13.80 -4.32
CA GLY A 4 -0.08 13.81 -5.56
C GLY A 4 1.15 12.89 -5.55
N ASN A 5 1.40 12.13 -4.47
CA ASN A 5 2.57 11.26 -4.37
C ASN A 5 2.25 9.79 -4.66
N VAL A 6 3.26 9.13 -5.23
CA VAL A 6 3.31 7.67 -5.40
C VAL A 6 4.38 7.12 -4.46
N TYR A 7 3.97 6.17 -3.61
CA TYR A 7 4.82 5.50 -2.65
C TYR A 7 5.13 4.09 -3.15
N LEU A 8 6.41 3.82 -3.43
CA LEU A 8 6.90 2.48 -3.72
C LEU A 8 7.40 1.88 -2.41
N VAL A 9 6.72 0.85 -1.89
CA VAL A 9 7.05 0.26 -0.60
C VAL A 9 7.80 -1.04 -0.82
N GLU A 10 9.07 -1.08 -0.47
CA GLU A 10 9.90 -2.28 -0.67
C GLU A 10 9.66 -3.28 0.46
N GLU A 11 8.78 -4.25 0.24
CA GLU A 11 8.41 -5.23 1.25
C GLU A 11 8.00 -6.57 0.65
N ARG A 12 8.27 -7.66 1.37
CA ARG A 12 7.91 -9.02 0.93
C ARG A 12 6.42 -9.30 1.05
N ARG A 13 5.80 -8.76 2.10
CA ARG A 13 4.36 -8.85 2.36
C ARG A 13 3.86 -7.43 2.55
N PRO A 14 2.72 -7.05 1.98
CA PRO A 14 2.27 -5.66 1.88
C PRO A 14 1.76 -5.05 3.20
N LYS A 15 2.41 -5.35 4.34
CA LYS A 15 1.93 -4.94 5.67
C LYS A 15 1.97 -3.42 5.81
N VAL A 16 3.14 -2.81 5.55
CA VAL A 16 3.32 -1.36 5.65
C VAL A 16 2.48 -0.63 4.62
N SER A 17 2.35 -1.19 3.41
CA SER A 17 1.49 -0.63 2.36
C SER A 17 0.03 -0.55 2.78
N TYR A 18 -0.53 -1.62 3.37
CA TYR A 18 -1.91 -1.59 3.85
C TYR A 18 -2.08 -0.69 5.08
N GLU A 19 -1.10 -0.59 5.99
CA GLU A 19 -1.13 0.38 7.10
C GLU A 19 -1.16 1.84 6.60
N LEU A 20 -0.32 2.16 5.61
CA LEU A 20 -0.34 3.47 4.94
C LEU A 20 -1.68 3.73 4.25
N PHE A 21 -2.23 2.72 3.60
CA PHE A 21 -3.51 2.80 2.91
C PHE A 21 -4.66 3.07 3.89
N GLU A 22 -4.76 2.28 4.96
CA GLU A 22 -5.74 2.45 6.05
C GLU A 22 -5.63 3.85 6.68
N HIS A 23 -4.41 4.35 6.89
CA HIS A 23 -4.20 5.72 7.36
C HIS A 23 -4.76 6.77 6.38
N ALA A 24 -4.57 6.59 5.07
CA ALA A 24 -5.15 7.47 4.06
C ALA A 24 -6.70 7.41 4.06
N LEU A 25 -7.30 6.23 4.26
CA LEU A 25 -8.75 6.09 4.40
C LEU A 25 -9.28 6.83 5.63
N SER A 26 -8.62 6.68 6.78
CA SER A 26 -8.99 7.38 8.02
C SER A 26 -8.89 8.91 7.91
N SER A 27 -8.08 9.39 6.96
CA SER A 27 -7.92 10.81 6.62
C SER A 27 -8.96 11.31 5.60
N GLY A 28 -9.98 10.51 5.27
CA GLY A 28 -11.11 10.89 4.42
C GLY A 28 -10.94 10.59 2.92
N CYS A 29 -9.95 9.79 2.52
CA CYS A 29 -9.82 9.35 1.13
C CYS A 29 -10.79 8.19 0.82
N ALA A 30 -11.38 8.20 -0.38
CA ALA A 30 -12.03 7.02 -0.93
C ALA A 30 -10.97 6.00 -1.38
N GLY A 31 -11.15 4.73 -1.02
CA GLY A 31 -10.18 3.67 -1.29
C GLY A 31 -10.47 2.85 -2.55
N LEU A 32 -9.44 2.60 -3.36
CA LEU A 32 -9.42 1.57 -4.40
C LEU A 32 -8.28 0.58 -4.12
N VAL A 33 -8.64 -0.69 -4.02
CA VAL A 33 -7.70 -1.79 -3.85
C VAL A 33 -7.65 -2.58 -5.15
N ILE A 34 -6.48 -2.64 -5.76
CA ILE A 34 -6.16 -3.54 -6.87
C ILE A 34 -5.26 -4.62 -6.28
N THR A 35 -5.73 -5.86 -6.27
CA THR A 35 -5.01 -6.96 -5.62
C THR A 35 -5.05 -8.26 -6.42
N ARG A 36 -4.02 -9.10 -6.26
CA ARG A 36 -4.06 -10.51 -6.69
C ARG A 36 -4.79 -11.43 -5.69
N ASP A 37 -4.95 -11.00 -4.46
CA ASP A 37 -5.60 -11.78 -3.41
C ASP A 37 -7.11 -11.75 -3.56
N PHE A 38 -7.75 -12.86 -3.19
CA PHE A 38 -9.20 -12.98 -3.32
C PHE A 38 -9.91 -11.97 -2.40
N PRO A 39 -10.78 -11.07 -2.90
CA PRO A 39 -11.33 -9.97 -2.11
C PRO A 39 -12.01 -10.37 -0.81
N LYS A 40 -12.75 -11.50 -0.78
CA LYS A 40 -13.41 -11.95 0.46
C LYS A 40 -12.42 -12.27 1.57
N LYS A 41 -11.24 -12.80 1.22
CA LYS A 41 -10.18 -13.08 2.18
C LYS A 41 -9.64 -11.77 2.76
N LEU A 42 -9.35 -10.80 1.89
CA LEU A 42 -8.81 -9.50 2.28
C LEU A 42 -9.77 -8.74 3.23
N LEU A 43 -11.07 -8.75 2.92
CA LEU A 43 -12.11 -8.15 3.75
C LEU A 43 -12.29 -8.83 5.12
N THR A 44 -11.87 -10.08 5.27
CA THR A 44 -11.91 -10.77 6.57
C THR A 44 -10.74 -10.37 7.46
N GLU A 45 -9.62 -9.97 6.86
CA GLU A 45 -8.36 -9.68 7.56
C GLU A 45 -8.18 -8.18 7.84
N LYS A 46 -8.94 -7.31 7.17
CA LYS A 46 -8.74 -5.85 7.15
C LYS A 46 -10.05 -5.07 7.05
N GLU A 47 -10.07 -3.86 7.58
CA GLU A 47 -11.22 -2.94 7.52
C GLU A 47 -11.30 -2.22 6.15
N LEU A 48 -11.64 -2.97 5.11
CA LEU A 48 -11.68 -2.49 3.72
C LEU A 48 -13.08 -2.54 3.08
N ASP A 49 -14.14 -2.76 3.88
CA ASP A 49 -15.51 -2.99 3.41
C ASP A 49 -16.08 -1.83 2.58
N SER A 50 -15.63 -0.60 2.83
CA SER A 50 -16.05 0.60 2.11
C SER A 50 -15.23 0.88 0.83
N CYS A 51 -14.18 0.09 0.58
CA CYS A 51 -13.28 0.30 -0.56
C CYS A 51 -13.83 -0.35 -1.83
N ARG A 52 -13.57 0.30 -2.97
CA ARG A 52 -13.74 -0.35 -4.26
C ARG A 52 -12.64 -1.40 -4.43
N MET A 53 -13.02 -2.60 -4.86
CA MET A 53 -12.10 -3.72 -5.04
C MET A 53 -11.99 -4.13 -6.52
N VAL A 54 -10.77 -4.34 -6.97
CA VAL A 54 -10.43 -4.91 -8.28
C VAL A 54 -9.53 -6.13 -8.05
N TRP A 55 -10.00 -7.29 -8.48
CA TRP A 55 -9.26 -8.54 -8.38
C TRP A 55 -8.53 -8.85 -9.70
N LEU A 56 -7.21 -8.93 -9.65
CA LEU A 56 -6.36 -9.32 -10.77
C LEU A 56 -6.41 -10.84 -10.96
N THR A 57 -7.21 -11.29 -11.92
CA THR A 57 -7.46 -12.72 -12.15
C THR A 57 -7.82 -13.01 -13.62
N ASN A 58 -7.55 -14.23 -14.06
CA ASN A 58 -8.00 -14.70 -15.38
C ASN A 58 -9.48 -15.09 -15.39
N LEU A 59 -10.13 -15.12 -14.22
CA LEU A 59 -11.57 -15.38 -14.12
C LEU A 59 -12.38 -14.18 -14.61
N VAL A 60 -13.41 -14.45 -15.41
CA VAL A 60 -14.36 -13.42 -15.87
C VAL A 60 -15.38 -13.12 -14.76
N GLY A 61 -15.82 -11.87 -14.66
CA GLY A 61 -16.89 -11.45 -13.75
C GLY A 61 -16.73 -10.00 -13.30
N GLU A 62 -17.73 -9.52 -12.57
CA GLU A 62 -17.69 -8.18 -11.99
C GLU A 62 -16.55 -8.02 -10.98
N GLY A 63 -15.92 -6.84 -10.97
CA GLY A 63 -14.80 -6.54 -10.08
C GLY A 63 -13.52 -7.33 -10.40
N ARG A 64 -13.45 -8.02 -11.55
CA ARG A 64 -12.31 -8.82 -11.98
C ARG A 64 -11.68 -8.22 -13.22
N ILE A 65 -10.36 -8.18 -13.25
CA ILE A 65 -9.60 -7.70 -14.40
C ILE A 65 -8.49 -8.69 -14.71
N ASN A 66 -8.37 -9.08 -15.99
CA ASN A 66 -7.23 -9.86 -16.43
C ASN A 66 -5.95 -9.00 -16.30
N PRO A 67 -4.89 -9.50 -15.65
CA PRO A 67 -3.65 -8.73 -15.42
C PRO A 67 -2.93 -8.30 -16.72
N THR A 68 -3.28 -8.86 -17.88
CA THR A 68 -2.77 -8.42 -19.19
C THR A 68 -3.61 -7.31 -19.84
N ALA A 69 -4.84 -7.10 -19.35
CA ALA A 69 -5.79 -6.10 -19.83
C ALA A 69 -5.52 -4.71 -19.24
N ILE A 70 -4.27 -4.25 -19.36
CA ILE A 70 -3.74 -3.01 -18.76
C ILE A 70 -4.58 -1.77 -19.12
N GLY A 71 -5.07 -1.70 -20.37
CA GLY A 71 -5.95 -0.58 -20.79
C GLY A 71 -7.24 -0.52 -19.99
N ILE A 72 -7.87 -1.68 -19.71
CA ILE A 72 -9.09 -1.75 -18.90
C ILE A 72 -8.78 -1.34 -17.45
N LEU A 73 -7.68 -1.83 -16.89
CA LEU A 73 -7.25 -1.45 -15.54
C LEU A 73 -7.04 0.06 -15.42
N MET A 74 -6.34 0.68 -16.37
CA MET A 74 -6.12 2.12 -16.43
C MET A 74 -7.43 2.90 -16.52
N SER A 75 -8.37 2.48 -17.36
CA SER A 75 -9.68 3.12 -17.47
C SER A 75 -10.48 3.03 -16.17
N GLN A 76 -10.40 1.90 -15.44
CA GLN A 76 -11.09 1.71 -14.17
C GLN A 76 -10.48 2.58 -13.06
N VAL A 77 -9.15 2.69 -13.00
CA VAL A 77 -8.45 3.60 -12.09
C VAL A 77 -8.85 5.05 -12.36
N ARG A 78 -8.80 5.47 -13.63
CA ARG A 78 -9.21 6.82 -14.04
C ARG A 78 -10.64 7.13 -13.62
N ALA A 79 -11.59 6.26 -13.96
CA ALA A 79 -13.00 6.46 -13.61
C ALA A 79 -13.21 6.53 -12.09
N PHE A 80 -12.44 5.77 -11.30
CA PHE A 80 -12.50 5.87 -9.85
C PHE A 80 -12.02 7.24 -9.35
N ILE A 81 -10.84 7.68 -9.80
CA ILE A 81 -10.26 8.98 -9.45
C ILE A 81 -11.24 10.12 -9.78
N GLU A 82 -11.79 10.13 -10.99
CA GLU A 82 -12.69 11.19 -11.46
C GLU A 82 -14.03 11.23 -10.70
N SER A 83 -14.44 10.11 -10.08
CA SER A 83 -15.71 10.02 -9.34
C SER A 83 -15.64 10.49 -7.88
N GLN A 84 -14.45 10.83 -7.38
CA GLN A 84 -14.19 11.08 -5.96
C GLN A 84 -13.40 12.38 -5.76
N LYS A 85 -13.57 13.03 -4.61
CA LYS A 85 -12.83 14.28 -4.30
C LYS A 85 -11.37 14.04 -3.90
N ARG A 86 -11.13 12.95 -3.15
CA ARG A 86 -9.80 12.52 -2.69
C ARG A 86 -9.76 11.01 -2.74
N THR A 87 -8.70 10.46 -3.31
CA THR A 87 -8.57 9.01 -3.42
C THR A 87 -7.23 8.52 -2.91
N ALA A 88 -7.27 7.32 -2.34
CA ALA A 88 -6.11 6.49 -2.07
C ALA A 88 -6.26 5.22 -2.91
N ILE A 89 -5.18 4.81 -3.56
CA ILE A 89 -5.13 3.61 -4.39
C ILE A 89 -3.98 2.74 -3.92
N ILE A 90 -4.21 1.44 -3.78
CA ILE A 90 -3.15 0.45 -3.59
C ILE A 90 -3.13 -0.53 -4.77
N VAL A 91 -1.93 -0.77 -5.32
CA VAL A 91 -1.69 -1.75 -6.39
C VAL A 91 -0.82 -2.88 -5.83
N ASP A 92 -1.49 -3.85 -5.22
CA ASP A 92 -0.89 -5.03 -4.58
C ASP A 92 -0.86 -6.22 -5.55
N GLY A 93 0.20 -6.29 -6.34
CA GLY A 93 0.36 -7.30 -7.38
C GLY A 93 1.12 -6.83 -8.61
N LEU A 94 1.92 -5.76 -8.49
CA LEU A 94 2.75 -5.28 -9.60
C LEU A 94 3.67 -6.39 -10.13
N GLU A 95 4.28 -7.18 -9.25
CA GLU A 95 5.14 -8.30 -9.62
C GLU A 95 4.37 -9.37 -10.40
N TYR A 96 3.12 -9.62 -10.00
CA TYR A 96 2.25 -10.53 -10.74
C TYR A 96 1.94 -9.99 -12.13
N MET A 97 1.66 -8.69 -12.26
CA MET A 97 1.45 -8.06 -13.56
C MET A 97 2.72 -8.08 -14.41
N VAL A 98 3.90 -7.81 -13.84
CA VAL A 98 5.21 -7.90 -14.50
C VAL A 98 5.49 -9.33 -14.96
N SER A 99 5.12 -10.37 -14.20
CA SER A 99 5.32 -11.76 -14.62
C SER A 99 4.49 -12.18 -15.84
N LEU A 100 3.44 -11.42 -16.16
CA LEU A 100 2.50 -11.70 -17.26
C LEU A 100 2.56 -10.68 -18.41
N ASN A 101 3.36 -9.62 -18.26
CA ASN A 101 3.52 -8.54 -19.22
C ASN A 101 5.01 -8.25 -19.44
N THR A 102 5.36 -7.52 -20.49
CA THR A 102 6.75 -7.03 -20.59
C THR A 102 6.99 -5.95 -19.54
N TYR A 103 8.22 -5.90 -19.00
CA TYR A 103 8.60 -4.88 -18.03
C TYR A 103 8.40 -3.46 -18.59
N ASP A 104 8.80 -3.20 -19.83
CA ASP A 104 8.62 -1.88 -20.47
C ASP A 104 7.15 -1.42 -20.49
N ARG A 105 6.21 -2.35 -20.70
CA ARG A 105 4.77 -2.06 -20.65
C ARG A 105 4.32 -1.71 -19.24
N MET A 106 4.90 -2.35 -18.22
CA MET A 106 4.59 -2.08 -16.81
C MET A 106 5.20 -0.78 -16.34
N LEU A 107 6.41 -0.46 -16.79
CA LEU A 107 7.03 0.84 -16.54
C LEU A 107 6.20 1.98 -17.16
N GLN A 108 5.72 1.82 -18.40
CA GLN A 108 4.81 2.78 -19.02
C GLN A 108 3.48 2.91 -18.26
N PHE A 109 2.89 1.80 -17.82
CA PHE A 109 1.70 1.80 -16.97
C PHE A 109 1.93 2.59 -15.67
N MET A 110 3.07 2.34 -14.99
CA MET A 110 3.44 3.06 -13.77
C MET A 110 3.65 4.56 -14.01
N HIS A 111 4.25 4.96 -15.13
CA HIS A 111 4.37 6.37 -15.50
C HIS A 111 3.01 7.03 -15.72
N GLN A 112 2.11 6.36 -16.44
CA GLN A 112 0.75 6.87 -16.67
C GLN A 112 -0.06 6.95 -15.37
N LEU A 113 0.06 5.95 -14.47
CA LEU A 113 -0.53 5.99 -13.14
C LEU A 113 -0.01 7.18 -12.34
N ARG A 114 1.30 7.39 -12.29
CA ARG A 114 1.91 8.54 -11.60
C ARG A 114 1.35 9.86 -12.14
N ASP A 115 1.28 10.02 -13.44
CA ASP A 115 0.77 11.26 -14.04
C ASP A 115 -0.68 11.53 -13.63
N MET A 116 -1.53 10.51 -13.57
CA MET A 116 -2.90 10.65 -13.03
C MET A 116 -2.90 10.98 -11.55
N VAL A 117 -2.03 10.36 -10.75
CA VAL A 117 -1.95 10.58 -9.30
C VAL A 117 -1.55 12.03 -9.00
N VAL A 118 -0.51 12.53 -9.67
CA VAL A 118 0.00 13.91 -9.51
C VAL A 118 -1.06 14.94 -9.94
N THR A 119 -1.72 14.71 -11.08
CA THR A 119 -2.69 15.69 -11.63
C THR A 119 -4.01 15.77 -10.88
N ASN A 120 -4.33 14.77 -10.05
CA ASN A 120 -5.60 14.68 -9.32
C ASN A 120 -5.41 14.70 -7.79
N ASP A 121 -4.23 15.07 -7.28
CA ASP A 121 -3.91 15.10 -5.85
C ASP A 121 -4.25 13.78 -5.12
N CYS A 122 -4.10 12.65 -5.82
CA CYS A 122 -4.39 11.32 -5.28
C CYS A 122 -3.18 10.76 -4.55
N VAL A 123 -3.36 9.67 -3.81
CA VAL A 123 -2.28 8.91 -3.22
C VAL A 123 -2.24 7.53 -3.85
N LEU A 124 -1.06 7.08 -4.30
CA LEU A 124 -0.85 5.72 -4.79
C LEU A 124 0.19 5.01 -3.94
N ILE A 125 -0.10 3.78 -3.56
CA ILE A 125 0.78 2.90 -2.80
C ILE A 125 1.01 1.64 -3.63
N VAL A 126 2.27 1.26 -3.81
CA VAL A 126 2.65 0.09 -4.59
C VAL A 126 3.66 -0.73 -3.77
N PRO A 127 3.22 -1.79 -3.08
CA PRO A 127 4.14 -2.78 -2.53
C PRO A 127 4.93 -3.44 -3.67
N VAL A 128 6.22 -3.66 -3.44
CA VAL A 128 7.08 -4.45 -4.32
C VAL A 128 8.11 -5.23 -3.51
N ASP A 129 8.32 -6.50 -3.84
CA ASP A 129 9.50 -7.24 -3.40
C ASP A 129 10.65 -7.01 -4.40
N PRO A 130 11.69 -6.21 -4.06
CA PRO A 130 12.75 -5.85 -4.99
C PRO A 130 13.54 -7.05 -5.51
N ARG A 131 13.46 -8.21 -4.83
CA ARG A 131 14.13 -9.45 -5.25
C ARG A 131 13.45 -10.14 -6.43
N THR A 132 12.26 -9.71 -6.82
CA THR A 132 11.48 -10.31 -7.91
C THR A 132 11.79 -9.69 -9.28
N MET A 133 12.57 -8.61 -9.30
CA MET A 133 12.97 -7.89 -10.51
C MET A 133 14.50 -7.71 -10.51
N SER A 134 15.06 -7.37 -11.67
CA SER A 134 16.47 -7.01 -11.76
C SER A 134 16.73 -5.64 -11.11
N GLU A 135 17.98 -5.40 -10.69
CA GLU A 135 18.40 -4.11 -10.12
C GLU A 135 18.11 -2.93 -11.07
N ARG A 136 18.26 -3.15 -12.38
CA ARG A 136 17.94 -2.14 -13.40
C ARG A 136 16.46 -1.82 -13.43
N GLU A 137 15.59 -2.82 -13.33
CA GLU A 137 14.14 -2.64 -13.32
C GLU A 137 13.70 -1.88 -12.07
N ILE A 138 14.17 -2.28 -10.90
CA ILE A 138 13.90 -1.56 -9.65
C ILE A 138 14.36 -0.10 -9.72
N ALA A 139 15.61 0.16 -10.13
CA ALA A 139 16.12 1.52 -10.23
C ALA A 139 15.33 2.41 -11.23
N LEU A 140 14.78 1.82 -12.30
CA LEU A 140 13.93 2.55 -13.24
C LEU A 140 12.54 2.86 -12.67
N LEU A 141 11.96 1.96 -11.87
CA LEU A 141 10.72 2.21 -11.15
C LEU A 141 10.89 3.31 -10.10
N GLU A 142 11.93 3.24 -9.27
CA GLU A 142 12.20 4.18 -8.17
C GLU A 142 12.42 5.62 -8.63
N ARG A 143 12.98 5.82 -9.83
CA ARG A 143 13.48 7.13 -10.31
C ARG A 143 12.50 8.31 -10.16
N ASN A 144 11.20 8.05 -10.14
CA ASN A 144 10.17 9.10 -10.01
C ASN A 144 9.16 8.84 -8.89
N LEU A 145 9.45 7.93 -7.96
CA LEU A 145 8.54 7.53 -6.88
C LEU A 145 9.19 7.78 -5.52
N GLU A 146 8.37 7.96 -4.50
CA GLU A 146 8.85 8.07 -3.12
C GLU A 146 9.05 6.66 -2.56
N VAL A 147 10.32 6.25 -2.42
CA VAL A 147 10.68 4.94 -1.88
C VAL A 147 10.47 4.91 -0.37
N VAL A 148 9.78 3.89 0.10
CA VAL A 148 9.53 3.62 1.52
C VAL A 148 10.10 2.25 1.87
N LEU A 149 11.01 2.24 2.83
CA LEU A 149 11.57 1.02 3.39
C LEU A 149 10.87 0.73 4.73
N PRO A 150 10.25 -0.45 4.91
CA PRO A 150 9.80 -0.90 6.23
C PRO A 150 10.96 -0.86 7.22
N ARG A 151 10.71 -0.37 8.43
CA ARG A 151 11.71 -0.52 9.49
C ARG A 151 11.88 -2.02 9.79
N PRO A 152 13.12 -2.52 9.92
CA PRO A 152 13.33 -3.90 10.32
C PRO A 152 12.64 -4.15 11.67
N GLU A 153 11.94 -5.28 11.80
CA GLU A 153 11.16 -5.64 13.01
C GLU A 153 12.02 -5.63 14.29
N SER A 154 13.36 -5.70 14.15
CA SER A 154 14.36 -5.59 15.21
C SER A 154 14.38 -4.25 15.95
N GLU A 155 13.94 -3.15 15.34
CA GLU A 155 13.97 -1.81 15.95
C GLU A 155 12.64 -1.43 16.63
N ALA A 156 11.56 -2.19 16.41
CA ALA A 156 10.24 -1.92 17.00
C ALA A 156 10.13 -2.35 18.48
N GLY A 157 11.15 -3.04 19.01
CA GLY A 157 11.17 -3.58 20.37
C GLY A 157 11.83 -2.69 21.44
N GLU A 158 12.56 -1.64 21.05
CA GLU A 158 13.35 -0.85 22.01
C GLU A 158 12.59 0.36 22.58
N ASP A 159 11.58 0.89 21.88
CA ASP A 159 10.80 2.06 22.34
C ASP A 159 9.83 1.75 23.50
N HIS A 160 9.57 0.47 23.82
CA HIS A 160 8.63 0.08 24.88
C HIS A 160 9.29 -0.31 26.22
N ILE A 161 10.63 -0.33 26.31
CA ILE A 161 11.33 -0.80 27.53
C ILE A 161 11.78 0.36 28.44
N LEU A 162 11.73 1.62 27.99
CA LEU A 162 12.26 2.77 28.75
C LEU A 162 11.24 3.55 29.61
N SER A 163 10.00 3.07 29.83
CA SER A 163 9.01 3.78 30.68
C SER A 163 8.74 3.20 32.06
N SER A 164 9.44 2.14 32.49
CA SER A 164 9.33 1.64 33.87
C SER A 164 10.58 2.01 34.67
N THR A 165 10.58 3.17 35.30
CA THR A 165 11.50 3.47 36.41
C THR A 165 11.15 2.56 37.59
N PRO A 166 12.02 1.64 38.03
CA PRO A 166 11.77 0.83 39.22
C PRO A 166 12.33 1.57 40.45
N GLY A 167 11.47 2.07 41.34
CA GLY A 167 11.93 2.51 42.67
C GLY A 167 11.12 3.61 43.34
N GLU A 168 9.88 3.34 43.74
CA GLU A 168 9.29 4.00 44.91
C GLU A 168 8.79 2.92 45.88
N ILE A 169 9.61 2.58 46.87
CA ILE A 169 9.20 1.80 48.03
C ILE A 169 8.45 2.75 48.95
N ARG A 170 7.13 2.58 49.09
CA ARG A 170 6.34 3.24 50.14
C ARG A 170 6.56 2.51 51.46
N LEU A 171 7.31 3.14 52.36
CA LEU A 171 7.45 2.72 53.75
C LEU A 171 6.11 2.98 54.47
N LEU A 172 5.52 1.96 55.09
CA LEU A 172 4.36 2.12 55.98
C LEU A 172 4.84 2.56 57.37
N ASP A 173 4.38 3.72 57.80
CA ASP A 173 4.53 4.23 59.17
C ASP A 173 3.85 3.28 60.17
N VAL A 174 4.64 2.71 61.09
CA VAL A 174 4.13 2.10 62.32
C VAL A 174 4.53 3.03 63.47
N GLY A 175 3.57 3.80 63.95
CA GLY A 175 3.74 4.71 65.09
C GLY A 175 4.01 3.96 66.41
N PRO A 176 4.72 4.59 67.36
CA PRO A 176 5.12 3.95 68.61
C PRO A 176 4.00 3.96 69.67
N ARG A 177 3.99 2.93 70.51
CA ARG A 177 3.35 2.92 71.84
C ARG A 177 4.40 3.16 72.92
#